data_AF-A0A4U8YMM5-F1
#
_entry.id   AF-A0A4U8YMM5-F1
#
_cell.length_a   1.000
_cell.length_b   1.000
_cell.length_c   1.000
_cell.angle_alpha   90.00
_cell.angle_beta   90.00
_cell.angle_gamma   90.00
#
_symmetry.space_group_name_H-M   'P 1'
#
loop_
_entity.id
_entity.type
_entity.pdbx_description
1 polymer ?
#
loop_
_entity_poly.entity_id
_entity_poly.type
_entity_poly.pdbx_seq_one_letter_code
_entity_poly.pdbx_strand_id
1 'polypeptide(L)'
;MRRVGSVLAAVLLVGVCCAFAGQGSESLVLPVEGKYGEVAFPHWNHQATLGDCNTCHGMFPQETGAIHRLIADNGLKKKQVMNNCRACHRTTAKAGNPSGPVKCFDCHAKG
;
A
#
# COMPACT_ATOMS: atom_id res chain seq x y z
N MET A 1 41.42 -19.82 -53.89
CA MET A 1 41.44 -18.67 -52.95
C MET A 1 39.99 -18.25 -52.70
N ARG A 2 39.35 -18.76 -51.64
CA ARG A 2 37.92 -18.52 -51.34
C ARG A 2 37.79 -17.51 -50.21
N ARG A 3 36.93 -16.52 -50.43
CA ARG A 3 36.66 -15.34 -49.60
C ARG A 3 36.12 -15.77 -48.23
N VAL A 4 36.75 -15.31 -47.14
CA VAL A 4 36.19 -15.45 -45.79
C VAL A 4 35.27 -14.26 -45.56
N GLY A 5 33.96 -14.55 -45.59
CA GLY A 5 32.89 -13.58 -45.42
C GLY A 5 32.74 -13.14 -43.97
N SER A 6 32.36 -11.88 -43.83
CA SER A 6 31.97 -11.19 -42.61
C SER A 6 30.98 -12.00 -41.77
N VAL A 7 31.22 -12.08 -40.47
CA VAL A 7 30.20 -12.45 -39.48
C VAL A 7 30.10 -11.30 -38.48
N LEU A 8 29.13 -10.42 -38.71
CA LEU A 8 28.63 -9.49 -37.71
C LEU A 8 27.86 -10.31 -36.66
N ALA A 9 28.47 -10.52 -35.49
CA ALA A 9 27.78 -11.08 -34.33
C ALA A 9 27.05 -9.96 -33.59
N ALA A 10 25.76 -9.77 -33.90
CA ALA A 10 24.87 -8.92 -33.11
C ALA A 10 24.37 -9.72 -31.89
N VAL A 11 24.99 -9.49 -30.73
CA VAL A 11 24.54 -10.07 -29.45
C VAL A 11 23.38 -9.21 -28.92
N LEU A 12 22.16 -9.71 -29.09
CA LEU A 12 20.94 -9.17 -28.50
C LEU A 12 20.95 -9.39 -26.98
N LEU A 13 21.24 -8.34 -26.22
CA LEU A 13 21.01 -8.28 -24.77
C LEU A 13 19.50 -8.19 -24.51
N VAL A 14 18.85 -9.33 -24.28
CA VAL A 14 17.50 -9.37 -23.73
C VAL A 14 17.60 -9.08 -22.24
N GLY A 15 17.36 -7.82 -21.87
CA GLY A 15 17.22 -7.40 -20.47
C GLY A 15 15.96 -8.00 -19.85
N VAL A 16 16.12 -8.87 -18.87
CA VAL A 16 15.02 -9.37 -18.05
C VAL A 16 14.61 -8.24 -17.10
N CYS A 17 13.57 -7.49 -17.46
CA CYS A 17 12.85 -6.65 -16.52
C CYS A 17 11.99 -7.56 -15.63
N CYS A 18 12.52 -7.99 -14.49
CA CYS A 18 11.69 -8.51 -13.40
C CYS A 18 10.88 -7.34 -12.81
N ALA A 19 9.72 -7.04 -13.40
CA ALA A 19 8.71 -6.25 -12.74
C ALA A 19 8.18 -7.09 -11.56
N PHE A 20 8.44 -6.67 -10.33
CA PHE A 20 7.76 -7.21 -9.14
C PHE A 20 6.30 -6.77 -9.18
N ALA A 21 5.49 -7.46 -9.99
CA ALA A 21 4.07 -7.20 -10.11
C ALA A 21 3.37 -7.49 -8.77
N GLY A 22 2.78 -6.47 -8.15
CA GLY A 22 1.88 -6.61 -6.99
C GLY A 22 2.35 -5.98 -5.68
N GLN A 23 3.57 -5.46 -5.59
CA GLN A 23 4.06 -4.81 -4.37
C GLN A 23 3.79 -3.30 -4.41
N GLY A 24 3.09 -2.76 -3.39
CA GLY A 24 2.92 -1.32 -3.25
C GLY A 24 4.17 -0.65 -2.68
N SER A 25 4.08 0.65 -2.37
CA SER A 25 5.13 1.36 -1.64
C SER A 25 5.38 0.73 -0.26
N GLU A 26 6.60 0.80 0.24
CA GLU A 26 6.97 0.26 1.55
C GLU A 26 6.19 0.89 2.70
N SER A 27 6.18 2.21 2.72
CA SER A 27 5.47 3.02 3.70
C SER A 27 4.80 4.19 3.00
N LEU A 28 3.70 4.63 3.58
CA LEU A 28 2.91 5.78 3.15
C LEU A 28 2.71 6.71 4.34
N VAL A 29 2.58 8.00 4.05
CA VAL A 29 2.02 8.95 5.01
C VAL A 29 0.61 9.24 4.54
N LEU A 30 -0.37 8.98 5.40
CA LEU A 30 -1.77 9.30 5.14
C LEU A 30 -2.05 10.68 5.76
N PRO A 31 -2.17 11.74 4.94
CA PRO A 31 -2.50 13.05 5.48
C PRO A 31 -3.94 13.02 6.02
N VAL A 32 -4.12 13.63 7.18
CA VAL A 32 -5.41 13.70 7.87
C VAL A 32 -5.84 15.15 7.91
N GLU A 33 -7.09 15.42 7.56
CA GLU A 33 -7.65 16.77 7.62
C GLU A 33 -7.98 17.18 9.07
N GLY A 34 -7.85 18.47 9.35
CA GLY A 34 -8.23 19.07 10.63
C GLY A 34 -7.11 19.03 11.67
N LYS A 35 -7.47 18.69 12.92
CA LYS A 35 -6.60 18.86 14.10
C LYS A 35 -5.77 17.62 14.47
N TYR A 36 -5.79 16.58 13.66
CA TYR A 36 -5.11 15.32 13.95
C TYR A 36 -3.84 15.22 13.11
N GLY A 37 -2.77 14.71 13.71
CA GLY A 37 -1.54 14.45 12.97
C GLY A 37 -1.71 13.37 11.90
N GLU A 38 -0.79 13.39 10.95
CA GLU A 38 -0.69 12.40 9.89
C GLU A 38 -0.52 10.98 10.45
N VAL A 39 -0.89 9.99 9.65
CA VAL A 39 -0.74 8.58 10.01
C VAL A 39 0.35 7.96 9.16
N ALA A 40 1.43 7.53 9.80
CA ALA A 40 2.42 6.67 9.16
C ALA A 40 1.81 5.28 8.94
N PHE A 41 1.79 4.83 7.70
CA PHE A 41 1.18 3.57 7.28
C PHE A 41 2.24 2.65 6.65
N PRO A 42 2.81 1.71 7.41
CA PRO A 42 3.77 0.74 6.88
C PRO A 42 3.04 -0.29 6.02
N HIS A 43 2.86 0.02 4.74
CA HIS A 43 2.03 -0.75 3.82
C HIS A 43 2.59 -2.15 3.57
N TRP A 44 3.92 -2.33 3.47
CA TRP A 44 4.53 -3.65 3.34
C TRP A 44 4.23 -4.58 4.52
N ASN A 45 4.17 -4.05 5.75
CA ASN A 45 3.81 -4.89 6.91
C ASN A 45 2.42 -5.50 6.72
N HIS A 46 1.49 -4.75 6.15
CA HIS A 46 0.14 -5.24 5.85
C HIS A 46 0.16 -6.23 4.69
N GLN A 47 0.92 -5.96 3.61
CA GLN A 47 1.04 -6.90 2.48
C GLN A 47 1.65 -8.24 2.92
N ALA A 48 2.74 -8.20 3.71
CA ALA A 48 3.42 -9.38 4.22
C ALA A 48 2.58 -10.20 5.21
N THR A 49 1.69 -9.53 5.96
CA THR A 49 0.85 -10.18 6.97
C THR A 49 -0.46 -10.71 6.39
N LEU A 50 -1.08 -9.97 5.47
CA LEU A 50 -2.44 -10.24 4.99
C LEU A 50 -2.47 -10.96 3.64
N GLY A 51 -1.57 -10.62 2.72
CA GLY A 51 -1.53 -11.16 1.35
C GLY A 51 -2.72 -10.78 0.45
N ASP A 52 -3.87 -10.39 1.00
CA ASP A 52 -5.06 -9.98 0.25
C ASP A 52 -5.20 -8.45 0.18
N CYS A 53 -4.91 -7.90 -0.99
CA CYS A 53 -5.05 -6.47 -1.30
C CYS A 53 -6.50 -5.97 -1.12
N ASN A 54 -7.50 -6.83 -1.34
CA ASN A 54 -8.90 -6.43 -1.30
C ASN A 54 -9.43 -6.23 0.11
N THR A 55 -8.70 -6.69 1.14
CA THR A 55 -8.98 -6.38 2.56
C THR A 55 -9.13 -4.86 2.78
N CYS A 56 -8.39 -4.05 2.02
CA CYS A 56 -8.50 -2.59 2.03
C CYS A 56 -9.05 -2.06 0.70
N HIS A 57 -8.54 -2.55 -0.44
CA HIS A 57 -8.87 -1.99 -1.75
C HIS A 57 -10.28 -2.31 -2.27
N GLY A 58 -11.04 -3.14 -1.54
CA GLY A 58 -12.49 -3.22 -1.74
C GLY A 58 -13.25 -1.95 -1.33
N MET A 59 -12.66 -1.10 -0.48
CA MET A 59 -13.26 0.17 -0.04
C MET A 59 -12.86 1.38 -0.91
N PHE A 60 -11.66 1.35 -1.48
CA PHE A 60 -11.12 2.43 -2.29
C PHE A 60 -10.13 1.86 -3.33
N PRO A 61 -10.03 2.44 -4.53
CA PRO A 61 -9.13 1.94 -5.55
C PRO A 61 -7.66 2.04 -5.10
N GLN A 62 -6.81 1.17 -5.66
CA GLN A 62 -5.37 1.16 -5.42
C GLN A 62 -4.67 2.30 -6.18
N GLU A 63 -5.02 3.54 -5.81
CA GLU A 63 -4.54 4.77 -6.42
C GLU A 63 -4.11 5.76 -5.33
N THR A 64 -2.99 6.46 -5.54
CA THR A 64 -2.56 7.54 -4.66
C THR A 64 -3.63 8.63 -4.58
N GLY A 65 -3.99 9.06 -3.37
CA GLY A 65 -4.99 10.11 -3.15
C GLY A 65 -6.45 9.65 -3.29
N ALA A 66 -6.72 8.36 -3.55
CA ALA A 66 -8.08 7.84 -3.69
C ALA A 66 -8.97 8.14 -2.48
N ILE A 67 -8.42 8.04 -1.26
CA ILE A 67 -9.17 8.32 -0.03
C ILE A 67 -9.59 9.79 0.04
N HIS A 68 -8.70 10.74 -0.26
CA HIS A 68 -9.04 12.17 -0.26
C HIS A 68 -10.06 12.52 -1.33
N ARG A 69 -9.87 11.99 -2.55
CA ARG A 69 -10.85 12.15 -3.64
C ARG A 69 -12.23 11.65 -3.20
N LEU A 70 -12.31 10.44 -2.64
CA LEU A 70 -13.58 9.87 -2.19
C LEU A 70 -14.18 10.62 -0.99
N ILE A 71 -13.39 11.26 -0.13
CA ILE A 71 -13.90 12.15 0.92
C ILE A 71 -14.52 13.40 0.30
N ALA A 72 -13.82 14.04 -0.65
CA ALA A 72 -14.30 15.24 -1.35
C ALA A 72 -15.58 14.97 -2.14
N ASP A 73 -15.69 13.79 -2.75
CA ASP A 73 -16.85 13.36 -3.54
C ASP A 73 -18.01 12.82 -2.68
N ASN A 74 -17.90 12.88 -1.34
CA ASN A 74 -18.85 12.27 -0.38
C ASN A 74 -19.03 10.74 -0.57
N GLY A 75 -18.10 10.06 -1.24
CA GLY A 75 -18.09 8.61 -1.46
C GLY A 75 -17.67 7.80 -0.23
N LEU A 76 -17.02 8.43 0.75
CA LEU A 76 -16.68 7.81 2.04
C LEU A 76 -17.42 8.50 3.19
N LYS A 77 -18.02 7.69 4.07
CA LYS A 77 -18.61 8.19 5.31
C LYS A 77 -17.51 8.70 6.24
N LYS A 78 -17.86 9.68 7.09
CA LYS A 78 -16.97 10.17 8.14
C LYS A 78 -16.38 9.01 8.94
N LYS A 79 -15.04 8.99 9.07
CA LYS A 79 -14.27 7.98 9.80
C LYS A 79 -14.33 6.55 9.22
N GLN A 80 -14.89 6.32 8.03
CA GLN A 80 -15.05 4.98 7.48
C GLN A 80 -13.72 4.22 7.36
N VAL A 81 -12.69 4.84 6.79
CA VAL A 81 -11.35 4.23 6.67
C VAL A 81 -10.74 3.96 8.04
N MET A 82 -10.73 4.94 8.95
CA MET A 82 -10.21 4.77 10.32
C MET A 82 -10.90 3.62 11.07
N ASN A 83 -12.22 3.50 10.92
CA ASN A 83 -13.00 2.45 11.56
C ASN A 83 -12.65 1.07 10.99
N ASN A 84 -12.36 0.97 9.68
CA ASN A 84 -11.87 -0.27 9.07
C ASN A 84 -10.56 -0.73 9.73
N CYS A 85 -9.56 0.17 9.82
CA CYS A 85 -8.27 -0.14 10.43
C CYS A 85 -8.44 -0.57 11.89
N ARG A 86 -9.20 0.21 12.68
CA ARG A 86 -9.42 -0.09 14.10
C ARG A 86 -10.20 -1.37 14.34
N ALA A 87 -11.18 -1.68 13.51
CA ALA A 87 -11.97 -2.91 13.64
C ALA A 87 -11.10 -4.15 13.43
N CYS A 88 -10.27 -4.14 12.38
CA CYS A 88 -9.32 -5.22 12.12
C CYS A 88 -8.32 -5.36 13.28
N HIS A 89 -7.62 -4.28 13.67
CA HIS A 89 -6.65 -4.33 14.77
C HIS A 89 -7.27 -4.83 16.08
N ARG A 90 -8.47 -4.35 16.44
CA ARG A 90 -9.17 -4.81 17.65
C ARG A 90 -9.51 -6.29 17.61
N THR A 91 -9.93 -6.79 16.45
CA THR A 91 -10.27 -8.20 16.26
C THR A 91 -9.03 -9.06 16.39
N THR A 92 -7.93 -8.68 15.74
CA THR A 92 -6.63 -9.36 15.82
C THR A 92 -6.08 -9.36 17.24
N ALA A 93 -6.12 -8.21 17.93
CA ALA A 93 -5.68 -8.09 19.31
C ALA A 93 -6.54 -8.94 20.27
N LYS A 94 -7.88 -8.95 20.08
CA LYS A 94 -8.79 -9.77 20.88
C LYS A 94 -8.55 -11.27 20.68
N ALA A 95 -8.09 -11.67 19.50
CA ALA A 95 -7.68 -13.04 19.20
C ALA A 95 -6.32 -13.41 19.80
N GLY A 96 -5.62 -12.47 20.47
CA GLY A 96 -4.29 -12.70 21.06
C GLY A 96 -3.14 -12.64 20.06
N ASN A 97 -3.40 -12.21 18.83
CA ASN A 97 -2.37 -12.11 17.79
C ASN A 97 -1.66 -10.74 17.83
N PRO A 98 -0.40 -10.65 17.35
CA PRO A 98 0.25 -9.37 17.09
C PRO A 98 -0.63 -8.48 16.22
N SER A 99 -0.87 -7.26 16.67
CA SER A 99 -1.79 -6.33 16.03
C SER A 99 -1.20 -4.93 15.98
N GLY A 100 -1.67 -4.14 15.02
CA GLY A 100 -1.46 -2.69 15.03
C GLY A 100 -2.21 -1.97 16.15
N PRO A 101 -2.07 -0.63 16.20
CA PRO A 101 -2.61 0.24 17.25
C PRO A 101 -4.14 0.18 17.37
N VAL A 102 -4.65 0.21 18.61
CA VAL A 102 -6.09 0.10 18.92
C VAL A 102 -6.67 1.29 19.69
N LYS A 103 -5.82 2.05 20.41
CA LYS A 103 -6.27 3.23 21.16
C LYS A 103 -6.31 4.45 20.26
N CYS A 104 -7.07 5.45 20.68
CA CYS A 104 -7.07 6.74 20.00
C CYS A 104 -5.67 7.36 20.11
N PHE A 105 -5.23 8.08 19.08
CA PHE A 105 -3.92 8.74 18.99
C PHE A 105 -2.69 7.82 18.89
N ASP A 106 -2.83 6.51 18.98
CA ASP A 106 -1.71 5.59 18.72
C ASP A 106 -1.33 5.55 17.23
N CYS A 107 -2.27 5.87 16.32
CA CYS A 107 -2.01 5.95 14.87
C CYS A 107 -1.59 7.35 14.42
N HIS A 108 -2.08 8.39 15.09
CA HIS A 108 -1.88 9.78 14.67
C HIS A 108 -0.59 10.30 15.28
N ALA A 109 0.30 10.87 14.46
CA ALA A 109 1.47 11.56 14.96
C ALA A 109 1.05 12.63 15.99
N LYS A 110 1.87 12.79 17.04
CA LYS A 110 1.70 13.92 17.95
C LYS A 110 2.02 15.18 17.16
N GLY A 111 1.02 16.04 17.00
CA GLY A 111 1.20 17.41 16.52
C GLY A 111 1.87 18.27 17.59
#